data_AF-A0A532ALB7-F1
#
_entry.id   AF-A0A532ALB7-F1
#
_cell.length_a   1.000
_cell.length_b   1.000
_cell.length_c   1.000
_cell.angle_alpha   90.00
_cell.angle_beta   90.00
_cell.angle_gamma   90.00
#
_symmetry.space_group_name_H-M   'P 1'
#
loop_
_entity.id
_entity.type
_entity.pdbx_description
1 polymer ?
#
loop_
_entity_poly.entity_id
_entity_poly.type
_entity_poly.pdbx_seq_one_letter_code
_entity_poly.pdbx_strand_id
1 'polypeptide(L)'
;LITKANQEGLVKVYIDGEVSECVELEDELSGRYGLDYCEVVPDFDAEDLPLKALGIAGAQFLKREIERGEEALIGVGHGRTLAACVEYLPRISAGRIRFVSLLGGLTRKFSANPHDVIHRVAERTGAEAYVMP
;
A
#
# COMPACT_ATOMS: atom_id res chain seq x y z
N LEU A 1 26.49 8.26 1.11
CA LEU A 1 25.32 8.80 1.84
C LEU A 1 24.08 8.88 0.96
N ILE A 2 24.17 9.41 -0.27
CA ILE A 2 23.04 9.44 -1.24
C ILE A 2 22.48 8.04 -1.53
N THR A 3 23.35 7.04 -1.75
CA THR A 3 22.92 5.66 -2.04
C THR A 3 22.13 4.99 -0.91
N LYS A 4 22.43 5.32 0.35
CA LYS A 4 21.74 4.75 1.52
C LYS A 4 20.36 5.39 1.73
N ALA A 5 20.25 6.69 1.50
CA ALA A 5 18.97 7.40 1.54
C ALA A 5 18.02 6.99 0.39
N ASN A 6 18.57 6.60 -0.76
CA ASN A 6 17.82 6.01 -1.87
C ASN A 6 17.30 4.60 -1.53
N GLN A 7 18.11 3.79 -0.85
CA GLN A 7 17.71 2.46 -0.36
C GLN A 7 16.64 2.53 0.73
N GLU A 8 16.67 3.56 1.60
CA GLU A 8 15.71 3.78 2.69
C GLU A 8 14.43 4.53 2.26
N GLY A 9 14.26 4.87 0.97
CA GLY A 9 13.07 5.56 0.47
C GLY A 9 12.93 7.02 0.93
N LEU A 10 14.01 7.59 1.50
CA LEU A 10 14.06 8.96 2.03
C LEU A 10 14.31 10.02 0.95
N VAL A 11 14.56 9.61 -0.29
CA VAL A 11 14.80 10.50 -1.43
C VAL A 11 13.83 10.16 -2.55
N LYS A 12 12.99 11.13 -2.94
CA LYS A 12 12.24 11.07 -4.19
C LYS A 12 13.23 11.31 -5.33
N VAL A 13 13.66 10.25 -6.02
CA VAL A 13 14.44 10.36 -7.25
C VAL A 13 13.45 10.61 -8.38
N TYR A 14 13.52 11.79 -8.98
CA TYR A 14 12.75 12.15 -10.16
C TYR A 14 13.59 11.86 -11.40
N ILE A 15 13.13 10.93 -12.25
CA ILE A 15 13.73 10.65 -13.56
C ILE A 15 12.69 11.09 -14.60
N ASP A 16 12.90 12.26 -15.22
CA ASP A 16 11.88 12.90 -16.07
C ASP A 16 11.37 12.04 -17.24
N GLY A 17 12.20 11.12 -17.78
CA GLY A 17 11.81 10.25 -18.89
C GLY A 17 10.87 9.11 -18.50
N GLU A 18 11.12 8.44 -17.37
CA GLU A 18 10.32 7.30 -16.91
C GLU A 18 8.93 7.73 -16.44
N VAL A 19 8.79 8.96 -15.95
CA VAL A 19 7.50 9.48 -15.48
C VAL A 19 6.51 9.68 -16.63
N SER A 20 6.98 10.15 -17.80
CA SER A 20 6.09 10.35 -18.97
C SER A 20 5.52 9.02 -19.49
N GLU A 21 6.34 7.97 -19.55
CA GLU A 21 5.92 6.64 -19.99
C GLU A 21 4.94 5.99 -19.01
N CYS A 22 5.13 6.20 -17.69
CA CYS A 22 4.19 5.69 -16.68
C CYS A 22 2.81 6.32 -16.82
N VAL A 23 2.72 7.63 -17.04
CA VAL A 23 1.45 8.34 -17.20
C VAL A 23 0.70 7.88 -18.45
N GLU A 24 1.39 7.71 -19.58
CA GLU A 24 0.78 7.17 -20.80
C GLU A 24 0.22 5.76 -20.57
N LEU A 25 0.93 4.92 -19.81
CA LEU A 25 0.48 3.57 -19.48
C LEU A 25 -0.71 3.57 -18.50
N GLU A 26 -0.74 4.49 -17.52
CA GLU A 26 -1.88 4.69 -16.62
C GLU A 26 -3.15 5.01 -17.40
N ASP A 27 -3.07 5.93 -18.37
CA ASP A 27 -4.20 6.32 -19.22
C ASP A 27 -4.66 5.15 -20.11
N GLU A 28 -3.73 4.40 -20.72
CA GLU A 28 -4.06 3.24 -21.53
C GLU A 28 -4.77 2.15 -20.68
N LEU A 29 -4.21 1.80 -19.53
CA LEU A 29 -4.77 0.78 -18.64
C LEU A 29 -6.13 1.21 -18.10
N SER A 30 -6.26 2.46 -17.67
CA SER A 30 -7.53 2.99 -17.16
C SER A 30 -8.61 2.99 -18.23
N GLY A 31 -8.29 3.49 -19.43
CA GLY A 31 -9.23 3.52 -20.55
C GLY A 31 -9.61 2.12 -21.05
N ARG A 32 -8.65 1.18 -21.07
CA ARG A 32 -8.86 -0.18 -21.55
C ARG A 32 -9.70 -1.03 -20.60
N TYR A 33 -9.50 -0.89 -19.29
CA TYR A 33 -10.16 -1.72 -18.27
C TYR A 33 -11.27 -0.99 -17.50
N GLY A 34 -11.49 0.31 -17.75
CA GLY A 34 -12.50 1.10 -17.07
C GLY A 34 -12.19 1.33 -15.59
N LEU A 35 -10.92 1.57 -15.26
CA LEU A 35 -10.48 1.78 -13.88
C LEU A 35 -10.75 3.22 -13.44
N ASP A 36 -11.34 3.39 -12.25
CA ASP A 36 -11.46 4.71 -11.62
C ASP A 36 -10.10 5.26 -11.17
N TYR A 37 -9.12 4.38 -10.99
CA TYR A 37 -7.78 4.70 -10.56
C TYR A 37 -6.77 3.68 -11.12
N CYS A 38 -5.67 4.19 -11.69
CA CYS A 38 -4.50 3.41 -12.04
C CYS A 38 -3.27 4.22 -11.66
N GLU A 39 -2.28 3.55 -11.07
CA GLU A 39 -0.97 4.14 -10.79
C GLU A 39 0.08 3.16 -11.27
N VAL A 40 0.94 3.61 -12.17
CA VAL A 40 2.07 2.88 -12.71
C VAL A 40 3.32 3.48 -12.10
N VAL A 41 4.17 2.63 -11.55
CA VAL A 41 5.46 3.03 -11.02
C VAL A 41 6.58 2.35 -11.79
N PRO A 42 7.71 3.06 -12.01
CA PRO A 42 8.86 2.44 -12.65
C PRO A 42 9.38 1.31 -11.77
N ASP A 43 9.77 0.22 -12.43
CA ASP A 43 10.44 -0.89 -11.75
C ASP A 43 11.93 -0.57 -11.59
N PHE A 44 12.36 -0.44 -10.35
CA PHE A 44 13.76 -0.24 -9.98
C PHE A 44 14.26 -1.31 -9.00
N ASP A 45 13.49 -2.37 -8.79
CA ASP A 45 13.86 -3.49 -7.93
C ASP A 45 14.60 -4.56 -8.73
N ALA A 46 15.63 -5.15 -8.12
CA ALA A 46 16.39 -6.24 -8.74
C ALA A 46 15.74 -7.63 -8.56
N GLU A 47 14.66 -7.70 -7.79
CA GLU A 47 13.92 -8.94 -7.49
C GLU A 47 12.74 -9.12 -8.46
N ASP A 48 12.31 -10.38 -8.65
CA ASP A 48 11.19 -10.73 -9.56
C ASP A 48 9.86 -10.04 -9.23
N LEU A 49 9.68 -9.54 -8.00
CA LEU A 49 8.50 -8.80 -7.59
C LEU A 49 8.92 -7.43 -7.02
N PRO A 50 8.52 -6.30 -7.63
CA PRO A 50 8.97 -4.97 -7.26
C PRO A 50 8.24 -4.42 -6.02
N LEU A 51 8.43 -5.11 -4.89
CA LEU A 51 7.71 -4.85 -3.64
C LEU A 51 8.00 -3.46 -3.07
N LYS A 52 9.18 -2.88 -3.34
CA LYS A 52 9.51 -1.55 -2.82
C LYS A 52 8.78 -0.48 -3.62
N ALA A 53 8.84 -0.54 -4.95
CA ALA A 53 8.13 0.40 -5.81
C ALA A 53 6.62 0.36 -5.52
N LEU A 54 6.04 -0.85 -5.54
CA LEU A 54 4.62 -1.08 -5.25
C LEU A 54 4.25 -0.68 -3.82
N GLY A 55 5.10 -0.99 -2.84
CA GLY A 55 4.88 -0.66 -1.43
C GLY A 55 4.81 0.85 -1.20
N ILE A 56 5.70 1.63 -1.81
CA ILE A 56 5.70 3.09 -1.69
C ILE A 56 4.45 3.69 -2.35
N ALA A 57 4.10 3.26 -3.57
CA ALA A 57 2.92 3.74 -4.28
C ALA A 57 1.63 3.41 -3.52
N GLY A 58 1.48 2.15 -3.13
CA GLY A 58 0.33 1.69 -2.36
C GLY A 58 0.22 2.33 -0.98
N ALA A 59 1.34 2.64 -0.31
CA ALA A 59 1.32 3.41 0.94
C ALA A 59 0.77 4.83 0.74
N GLN A 60 1.13 5.49 -0.36
CA GLN A 60 0.63 6.83 -0.69
C GLN A 60 -0.85 6.79 -1.04
N PHE A 61 -1.28 5.79 -1.81
CA PHE A 61 -2.70 5.55 -2.08
C PHE A 61 -3.49 5.36 -0.78
N LEU A 62 -3.08 4.43 0.09
CA LEU A 62 -3.73 4.17 1.37
C LEU A 62 -3.78 5.43 2.25
N LYS A 63 -2.69 6.20 2.30
CA LYS A 63 -2.65 7.46 3.03
C LYS A 63 -3.69 8.46 2.51
N ARG A 64 -3.81 8.64 1.19
CA ARG A 64 -4.80 9.54 0.59
C ARG A 64 -6.23 9.10 0.91
N GLU A 65 -6.52 7.81 0.78
CA GLU A 65 -7.85 7.27 1.12
C GLU A 65 -8.17 7.45 2.60
N ILE A 66 -7.17 7.31 3.48
CA ILE A 66 -7.35 7.55 4.91
C ILE A 66 -7.59 9.03 5.23
N GLU A 67 -6.80 9.91 4.62
CA GLU A 67 -6.86 11.36 4.87
C GLU A 67 -8.07 12.03 4.22
N ARG A 68 -8.71 11.38 3.24
CA ARG A 68 -9.98 11.84 2.67
C ARG A 68 -11.05 12.04 3.75
N GLY A 69 -10.91 11.38 4.91
CA GLY A 69 -11.66 11.70 6.13
C GLY A 69 -13.14 11.28 6.08
N GLU A 70 -13.51 10.51 5.06
CA GLU A 70 -14.82 9.89 4.94
C GLU A 70 -14.95 8.75 5.95
N GLU A 71 -16.14 8.61 6.52
CA GLU A 71 -16.43 7.45 7.36
C GLU A 71 -16.54 6.21 6.47
N ALA A 72 -15.52 5.35 6.54
CA ALA A 72 -15.40 4.17 5.70
C ALA A 72 -15.03 2.92 6.49
N LEU A 73 -15.51 1.77 6.01
CA LEU A 73 -15.05 0.45 6.44
C LEU A 73 -14.20 -0.13 5.31
N ILE A 74 -12.89 -0.28 5.54
CA ILE A 74 -11.95 -0.75 4.54
C ILE A 74 -11.67 -2.24 4.74
N GLY A 75 -11.96 -3.03 3.70
CA GLY A 75 -11.61 -4.44 3.64
C GLY A 75 -10.11 -4.63 3.37
N VAL A 76 -9.45 -5.46 4.17
CA VAL A 76 -8.01 -5.76 4.06
C VAL A 76 -7.82 -7.23 3.75
N GLY A 77 -7.10 -7.53 2.68
CA GLY A 77 -6.67 -8.89 2.35
C GLY A 77 -5.37 -9.27 3.07
N HIS A 78 -4.60 -10.17 2.45
CA HIS A 78 -3.24 -10.51 2.87
C HIS A 78 -2.30 -10.54 1.67
N GLY A 79 -0.99 -10.56 1.92
CA GLY A 79 0.01 -10.86 0.90
C GLY A 79 1.22 -9.93 0.94
N ARG A 80 2.26 -10.30 0.21
CA ARG A 80 3.56 -9.60 0.22
C ARG A 80 3.43 -8.14 -0.24
N THR A 81 2.69 -7.88 -1.31
CA THR A 81 2.47 -6.53 -1.84
C THR A 81 1.77 -5.64 -0.83
N LEU A 82 0.65 -6.10 -0.27
CA LEU A 82 -0.11 -5.31 0.69
C LEU A 82 0.65 -5.12 2.02
N ALA A 83 1.41 -6.14 2.45
CA ALA A 83 2.30 -6.02 3.60
C ALA A 83 3.38 -4.95 3.37
N ALA A 84 3.96 -4.86 2.16
CA ALA A 84 4.88 -3.80 1.79
C ALA A 84 4.21 -2.42 1.79
N CYS A 85 2.99 -2.30 1.26
CA CYS A 85 2.24 -1.03 1.31
C CYS A 85 2.07 -0.52 2.74
N VAL A 86 1.71 -1.40 3.68
CA VAL A 86 1.53 -1.01 5.09
C VAL A 86 2.87 -0.82 5.82
N GLU A 87 3.94 -1.45 5.36
CA GLU A 87 5.30 -1.20 5.86
C GLU A 87 5.73 0.24 5.57
N TYR A 88 5.51 0.73 4.35
CA TYR A 88 5.82 2.10 3.93
C TYR A 88 4.77 3.15 4.35
N LEU A 89 3.60 2.73 4.86
CA LEU A 89 2.58 3.65 5.37
C LEU A 89 3.09 4.40 6.61
N PRO A 90 3.13 5.75 6.59
CA PRO A 90 3.50 6.52 7.78
C PRO A 90 2.48 6.31 8.90
N ARG A 91 2.90 6.57 10.14
CA ARG A 91 1.96 6.63 11.25
C ARG A 91 1.06 7.86 11.06
N ILE A 92 -0.24 7.64 10.91
CA ILE A 92 -1.25 8.68 10.67
C ILE A 92 -2.50 8.35 11.50
N SER A 93 -3.38 9.33 11.75
CA SER A 93 -4.66 9.05 12.41
C SER A 93 -5.71 8.71 11.36
N ALA A 94 -6.36 7.56 11.51
CA ALA A 94 -7.43 7.13 10.60
C ALA A 94 -8.79 7.80 10.84
N GLY A 95 -8.91 8.68 11.85
CA GLY A 95 -10.16 9.36 12.14
C GLY A 95 -11.31 8.38 12.43
N ARG A 96 -12.30 8.32 11.53
CA ARG A 96 -13.48 7.44 11.64
C ARG A 96 -13.38 6.16 10.80
N ILE A 97 -12.24 5.91 10.17
CA ILE A 97 -12.04 4.73 9.34
C ILE A 97 -11.81 3.52 10.23
N ARG A 98 -12.43 2.41 9.86
CA ARG A 98 -12.25 1.09 10.48
C ARG A 98 -11.79 0.10 9.44
N PHE A 99 -11.03 -0.90 9.87
CA PHE A 99 -10.54 -1.97 8.99
C PHE A 99 -11.21 -3.30 9.31
N VAL A 100 -11.44 -4.12 8.30
CA VAL A 100 -11.94 -5.49 8.48
C VAL A 100 -11.14 -6.45 7.61
N SER A 101 -10.72 -7.58 8.16
CA SER A 101 -10.12 -8.65 7.36
C SER A 101 -11.17 -9.24 6.42
N LEU A 102 -10.89 -9.26 5.11
CA LEU A 102 -11.72 -9.92 4.11
C LEU A 102 -11.50 -11.43 4.06
N LEU A 103 -10.51 -11.92 4.81
CA LEU A 103 -10.19 -13.32 4.91
C LEU A 103 -10.57 -13.81 6.30
N GLY A 104 -11.13 -15.03 6.35
CA GLY A 104 -11.51 -15.70 7.59
C GLY A 104 -10.31 -15.89 8.51
N GLY A 105 -10.58 -15.98 9.81
CA GLY A 105 -9.58 -16.29 10.82
C GLY A 105 -9.01 -17.71 10.67
N LEU A 106 -8.13 -17.92 9.70
CA LEU A 106 -7.42 -19.18 9.56
C LEU A 106 -6.36 -19.29 10.66
N THR A 107 -6.79 -19.90 11.77
CA THR A 107 -6.04 -20.44 12.91
C THR A 107 -5.75 -19.51 14.10
N ARG A 108 -5.83 -20.08 15.32
CA ARG A 108 -5.57 -19.48 16.64
C ARG A 108 -4.14 -18.91 16.84
N LYS A 109 -3.33 -18.81 15.78
CA LYS A 109 -2.00 -18.21 15.75
C LYS A 109 -1.94 -17.08 14.73
N PHE A 110 -2.78 -16.05 14.93
CA PHE A 110 -2.74 -14.79 14.16
C PHE A 110 -1.36 -14.10 14.20
N SER A 111 -0.53 -14.42 15.20
CA SER A 111 0.85 -13.95 15.29
C SER A 111 1.85 -14.61 14.33
N ALA A 112 1.44 -15.58 13.48
CA ALA A 112 2.37 -16.41 12.73
C ALA A 112 2.47 -16.12 11.23
N ASN A 113 1.59 -15.31 10.62
CA ASN A 113 1.72 -14.95 9.21
C ASN A 113 2.39 -13.57 9.06
N PRO A 114 3.64 -13.48 8.55
CA PRO A 114 4.32 -12.21 8.33
C PRO A 114 3.63 -11.31 7.28
N HIS A 115 2.66 -11.86 6.52
CA HIS A 115 1.84 -11.15 5.55
C HIS A 115 0.43 -10.85 6.06
N ASP A 116 0.18 -11.03 7.35
CA ASP A 116 -1.05 -10.54 7.96
C ASP A 116 -0.98 -9.01 8.13
N VAL A 117 -1.83 -8.33 7.36
CA VAL A 117 -1.79 -6.87 7.20
C VAL A 117 -2.69 -6.18 8.22
N ILE A 118 -3.75 -6.85 8.68
CA ILE A 118 -4.84 -6.22 9.45
C ILE A 118 -4.33 -5.61 10.76
N HIS A 119 -3.43 -6.31 11.45
CA HIS A 119 -2.83 -5.84 12.69
C HIS A 119 -1.87 -4.67 12.45
N ARG A 120 -1.09 -4.72 11.38
CA ARG A 120 -0.09 -3.70 11.09
C ARG A 120 -0.73 -2.39 10.62
N VAL A 121 -1.80 -2.44 9.83
CA VAL A 121 -2.52 -1.23 9.42
C VAL A 121 -3.19 -0.57 10.62
N ALA A 122 -3.77 -1.35 11.54
CA ALA A 122 -4.30 -0.83 12.80
C ALA A 122 -3.21 -0.15 13.64
N GLU A 123 -2.03 -0.77 13.77
CA GLU A 123 -0.90 -0.19 14.51
C GLU A 123 -0.38 1.11 13.90
N ARG A 124 -0.33 1.20 12.57
CA ARG A 124 0.10 2.40 11.85
C ARG A 124 -0.93 3.53 11.95
N THR A 125 -2.22 3.19 11.98
CA THR A 125 -3.30 4.18 11.83
C THR A 125 -4.03 4.53 13.14
N GLY A 126 -3.86 3.72 14.18
CA GLY A 126 -4.64 3.79 15.41
C GLY A 126 -6.12 3.39 15.25
N ALA A 127 -6.52 2.91 14.06
CA ALA A 127 -7.90 2.52 13.78
C ALA A 127 -8.30 1.22 14.49
N GLU A 128 -9.60 1.07 14.72
CA GLU A 128 -10.17 -0.23 15.04
C GLU A 128 -10.04 -1.18 13.85
N ALA A 129 -9.69 -2.43 14.14
CA ALA A 129 -9.57 -3.48 13.16
C ALA A 129 -10.25 -4.76 13.63
N TYR A 130 -11.02 -5.36 12.73
CA TYR A 130 -11.85 -6.52 13.00
C TYR A 130 -11.39 -7.70 12.16
N VAL A 131 -11.38 -8.90 12.76
CA VAL A 131 -11.17 -10.15 12.03
C VAL A 131 -12.46 -10.96 12.05
N MET A 132 -12.74 -11.64 10.93
CA MET A 132 -13.90 -12.53 10.86
C MET A 132 -13.67 -13.74 11.78
N PRO A 133 -14.67 -14.16 12.59
CA PRO A 133 -14.55 -15.31 13.49
C PRO A 133 -14.19 -16.62 12.79
#